data_AF-A0A9E2UQQ2-F1
#
_entry.id   AF-A0A9E2UQQ2-F1
#
_cell.length_a   1.000
_cell.length_b   1.000
_cell.length_c   1.000
_cell.angle_alpha   90.00
_cell.angle_beta   90.00
_cell.angle_gamma   90.00
#
_symmetry.space_group_name_H-M   'P 1'
#
loop_
_entity.id
_entity.type
_entity.pdbx_description
1 polymer ?
#
loop_
_entity_poly.entity_id
_entity_poly.type
_entity_poly.pdbx_seq_one_letter_code
_entity_poly.pdbx_strand_id
1 'polypeptide(L)'
;MNSHSSFSPDSWHARQAGVSLIIVLIMLVIIGLTSAAAIRNATSGEKVTNNIRLQNLAQQYAEAALRYCEAELGKPDDVAAPTGRLGTPLVEANIITVAAGAATGWEQTATWIGVGGASASKTTLPQLQIKSSDSSFKPNKLPECVAEKHTMADGNLAYVITARGFSPDYSFDSTTGKTTSGSVVWLQSTINLQ
;
A
#
# COMPACT_ATOMS: atom_id res chain seq x y z
N MET A 1 20.89 5.00 95.78
CA MET A 1 19.51 4.89 95.27
C MET A 1 19.38 5.70 93.98
N ASN A 2 18.93 5.02 92.91
CA ASN A 2 17.97 5.45 91.86
C ASN A 2 18.27 6.74 91.05
N SER A 3 18.04 6.86 89.75
CA SER A 3 17.47 6.00 88.70
C SER A 3 17.70 6.75 87.37
N HIS A 4 18.24 6.06 86.36
CA HIS A 4 18.22 6.53 84.96
C HIS A 4 16.84 6.22 84.38
N SER A 5 16.12 7.23 83.89
CA SER A 5 14.87 7.06 83.14
C SER A 5 15.19 6.89 81.65
N SER A 6 15.01 5.67 81.14
CA SER A 6 15.07 5.33 79.73
C SER A 6 13.81 5.80 78.99
N PHE A 7 13.98 6.60 77.93
CA PHE A 7 12.92 6.92 76.98
C PHE A 7 12.71 5.70 76.06
N SER A 8 11.59 5.01 76.22
CA SER A 8 11.18 3.91 75.33
C SER A 8 10.39 4.47 74.14
N PRO A 9 10.72 4.13 72.89
CA PRO A 9 9.87 4.46 71.76
C PRO A 9 8.65 3.51 71.73
N ASP A 10 7.48 4.13 71.76
CA ASP A 10 6.16 3.49 71.72
C ASP A 10 5.90 2.80 70.37
N SER A 11 5.61 1.49 70.40
CA SER A 11 5.49 0.58 69.25
C SER A 11 4.08 0.53 68.63
N TRP A 12 3.58 1.65 68.11
CA TRP A 12 2.23 1.75 67.49
C TRP A 12 2.21 1.66 65.95
N HIS A 13 3.06 0.84 65.32
CA HIS A 13 3.13 0.76 63.84
C HIS A 13 2.62 -0.54 63.20
N ALA A 14 2.34 -1.60 63.96
CA ALA A 14 2.01 -2.90 63.37
C ALA A 14 0.62 -2.97 62.69
N ARG A 15 -0.34 -2.13 63.09
CA ARG A 15 -1.72 -2.16 62.57
C ARG A 15 -2.00 -1.20 61.40
N GLN A 16 -1.17 -0.18 61.21
CA GLN A 16 -1.28 0.76 60.07
C GLN A 16 -0.56 0.26 58.81
N ALA A 17 0.40 -0.66 58.94
CA ALA A 17 1.17 -1.20 57.81
C ALA A 17 0.31 -1.99 56.80
N GLY A 18 -0.73 -2.70 57.24
CA GLY A 18 -1.57 -3.52 56.37
C GLY A 18 -2.47 -2.71 55.42
N VAL A 19 -3.02 -1.58 55.90
CA VAL A 19 -3.90 -0.72 55.10
C VAL A 19 -3.10 0.06 54.04
N SER A 20 -1.89 0.52 54.38
CA SER A 20 -1.00 1.20 53.43
C SER A 20 -0.62 0.29 52.26
N LEU A 21 -0.35 -1.00 52.51
CA LEU A 21 -0.02 -1.96 51.46
C LEU A 21 -1.18 -2.14 50.46
N ILE A 22 -2.40 -2.26 50.96
CA ILE A 22 -3.60 -2.43 50.12
C ILE A 22 -3.80 -1.20 49.23
N ILE A 23 -3.67 0.01 49.79
CA ILE A 23 -3.80 1.26 49.02
C ILE A 23 -2.73 1.33 47.93
N VAL A 24 -1.46 1.02 48.26
CA VAL A 24 -0.37 1.01 47.27
C VAL A 24 -0.64 -0.01 46.17
N LEU A 25 -1.09 -1.22 46.49
CA LEU A 25 -1.44 -2.24 45.49
C LEU A 25 -2.56 -1.76 44.56
N ILE A 26 -3.62 -1.15 45.09
CA ILE A 26 -4.72 -0.61 44.28
C ILE A 26 -4.20 0.49 43.36
N MET A 27 -3.38 1.41 43.88
CA MET A 27 -2.79 2.49 43.07
C MET A 27 -1.90 1.93 41.96
N LEU A 28 -1.06 0.93 42.27
CA LEU A 28 -0.23 0.26 41.28
C LEU A 28 -1.07 -0.44 40.19
N VAL A 29 -2.18 -1.07 40.56
CA VAL A 29 -3.09 -1.69 39.58
C VAL A 29 -3.72 -0.64 38.67
N ILE A 30 -4.20 0.48 39.22
CA ILE A 30 -4.80 1.55 38.42
C ILE A 30 -3.77 2.16 37.45
N ILE A 31 -2.56 2.45 37.94
CA ILE A 31 -1.46 2.98 37.11
C ILE A 31 -1.05 1.97 36.04
N GLY A 32 -0.98 0.68 36.39
CA GLY A 32 -0.64 -0.40 35.46
C GLY A 32 -1.67 -0.54 34.33
N LEU A 33 -2.96 -0.54 34.66
CA LEU A 33 -4.04 -0.65 33.68
C LEU A 33 -4.11 0.58 32.76
N THR A 34 -3.94 1.79 33.31
CA THR A 34 -3.93 3.03 32.50
C THR A 34 -2.73 3.10 31.56
N SER A 35 -1.54 2.72 32.05
CA SER A 35 -0.32 2.65 31.24
C SER A 35 -0.43 1.60 30.13
N ALA A 36 -0.95 0.41 30.44
CA ALA A 36 -1.18 -0.64 29.45
C ALA A 36 -2.18 -0.22 28.37
N ALA A 37 -3.27 0.47 28.75
CA ALA A 37 -4.24 1.01 27.81
C ALA A 37 -3.61 2.08 26.91
N ALA A 38 -2.81 2.99 27.45
CA ALA A 38 -2.11 4.03 26.68
C ALA A 38 -1.15 3.43 25.65
N ILE A 39 -0.34 2.44 26.05
CA ILE A 39 0.59 1.74 25.14
C ILE A 39 -0.17 1.04 24.02
N ARG A 40 -1.22 0.29 24.36
CA ARG A 40 -2.04 -0.42 23.36
C ARG A 40 -2.65 0.56 22.35
N ASN A 41 -3.14 1.70 22.81
CA ASN A 41 -3.72 2.72 21.95
C ASN A 41 -2.66 3.36 21.04
N ALA A 42 -1.47 3.66 21.57
CA ALA A 42 -0.34 4.18 20.79
C ALA A 42 0.07 3.19 19.69
N THR A 43 0.29 1.92 20.03
CA THR A 43 0.64 0.88 19.05
C THR A 43 -0.46 0.69 18.00
N SER A 44 -1.73 0.80 18.39
CA SER A 44 -2.85 0.71 17.45
C SER A 44 -2.86 1.91 16.49
N GLY A 45 -2.61 3.12 17.00
CA GLY A 45 -2.49 4.34 16.21
C GLY A 45 -1.30 4.33 15.25
N GLU A 46 -0.15 3.82 15.68
CA GLU A 46 1.04 3.64 14.83
C GLU A 46 0.76 2.70 13.66
N LYS A 47 0.08 1.58 13.90
CA LYS A 47 -0.30 0.63 12.85
C LYS A 47 -1.23 1.26 11.82
N VAL A 48 -2.27 1.97 12.28
CA VAL A 48 -3.20 2.67 11.37
C VAL A 48 -2.46 3.72 10.55
N THR A 49 -1.62 4.53 11.19
CA THR A 49 -0.82 5.57 10.52
C THR A 49 0.13 4.96 9.49
N ASN A 50 0.79 3.85 9.81
CA ASN A 50 1.67 3.15 8.88
C ASN A 50 0.89 2.57 7.69
N ASN A 51 -0.27 1.95 7.92
CA ASN A 51 -1.11 1.43 6.84
C ASN A 51 -1.57 2.55 5.89
N ILE A 52 -2.00 3.69 6.43
CA ILE A 52 -2.35 4.87 5.62
C ILE A 52 -1.15 5.34 4.79
N ARG A 53 0.05 5.39 5.39
CA ARG A 53 1.27 5.77 4.67
C ARG A 53 1.59 4.79 3.52
N LEU A 54 1.47 3.49 3.76
CA LEU A 54 1.70 2.45 2.75
C LEU A 54 0.67 2.54 1.61
N GLN A 55 -0.59 2.81 1.94
CA GLN A 55 -1.66 2.98 0.96
C GLN A 55 -1.46 4.24 0.10
N ASN A 56 -1.08 5.37 0.70
CA ASN A 56 -0.75 6.60 -0.04
C ASN A 56 0.42 6.39 -1.00
N LEU A 57 1.44 5.64 -0.58
CA LEU A 57 2.57 5.34 -1.44
C LEU A 57 2.19 4.43 -2.62
N ALA A 58 1.36 3.41 -2.37
CA ALA A 58 0.79 2.58 -3.43
C ALA A 58 -0.06 3.42 -4.40
N GLN A 59 -0.81 4.41 -3.92
CA GLN A 59 -1.58 5.32 -4.77
C GLN A 59 -0.67 6.18 -5.65
N GLN A 60 0.36 6.81 -5.09
CA GLN A 60 1.33 7.60 -5.87
C GLN A 60 1.98 6.76 -6.98
N TYR A 61 2.29 5.50 -6.69
CA TYR A 61 2.81 4.56 -7.67
C TYR A 61 1.81 4.17 -8.75
N ALA A 62 0.53 3.99 -8.40
CA ALA A 62 -0.52 3.74 -9.37
C ALA A 62 -0.70 4.97 -10.29
N GLU A 63 -0.68 6.19 -9.74
CA GLU A 63 -0.78 7.44 -10.51
C GLU A 63 0.42 7.60 -11.45
N ALA A 64 1.63 7.27 -10.99
CA ALA A 64 2.83 7.31 -11.82
C ALA A 64 2.75 6.32 -13.00
N ALA A 65 2.29 5.09 -12.75
CA ALA A 65 2.09 4.09 -13.80
C ALA A 65 1.03 4.53 -14.80
N LEU A 66 -0.08 5.09 -14.31
CA LEU A 66 -1.16 5.59 -15.15
C LEU A 66 -0.66 6.69 -16.09
N ARG A 67 -0.02 7.73 -15.54
CA ARG A 67 0.53 8.85 -16.32
C ARG A 67 1.56 8.39 -17.33
N TYR A 68 2.41 7.44 -16.97
CA TYR A 68 3.40 6.89 -17.91
C TYR A 68 2.71 6.20 -19.09
N CYS A 69 1.70 5.37 -18.83
CA CYS A 69 1.05 4.62 -19.89
C CYS A 69 0.15 5.50 -20.77
N GLU A 70 -0.47 6.53 -20.20
CA GLU A 70 -1.14 7.59 -20.96
C GLU A 70 -0.16 8.36 -21.85
N ALA A 71 0.99 8.76 -21.31
CA ALA A 71 2.01 9.47 -22.08
C ALA A 71 2.60 8.62 -23.20
N GLU A 72 2.80 7.31 -22.97
CA GLU A 72 3.19 6.39 -24.03
C GLU A 72 2.07 6.21 -25.06
N LEU A 73 0.80 6.06 -24.66
CA LEU A 73 -0.34 5.97 -25.58
C LEU A 73 -0.52 7.20 -26.46
N GLY A 74 -0.11 8.39 -26.00
CA GLY A 74 -0.12 9.60 -26.81
C GLY A 74 0.97 9.69 -27.87
N LYS A 75 1.95 8.78 -27.89
CA LYS A 75 3.05 8.78 -28.86
C LYS A 75 2.70 7.95 -30.10
N PRO A 76 3.16 8.35 -31.30
CA PRO A 76 3.04 7.51 -32.48
C PRO A 76 3.84 6.20 -32.30
N ASP A 77 3.37 5.12 -32.92
CA ASP A 77 3.97 3.77 -32.86
C ASP A 77 5.30 3.64 -33.63
N ASP A 78 5.99 4.76 -33.87
CA ASP A 78 7.25 4.82 -34.61
C ASP A 78 8.43 4.50 -33.69
N VAL A 79 8.79 3.21 -33.62
CA VAL A 79 9.95 2.70 -32.87
C VAL A 79 11.31 3.28 -33.31
N ALA A 80 11.36 4.04 -34.40
CA ALA A 80 12.55 4.70 -34.94
C ALA A 80 12.66 6.19 -34.56
N ALA A 81 11.63 6.79 -33.97
CA ALA A 81 11.65 8.21 -33.60
C ALA A 81 12.28 8.40 -32.21
N PRO A 82 13.12 9.44 -31.99
CA PRO A 82 13.66 9.78 -30.66
C PRO A 82 12.58 10.12 -29.63
N THR A 83 11.39 10.50 -30.10
CA THR A 83 10.17 10.76 -29.32
C THR A 83 9.10 9.68 -29.51
N GLY A 84 9.45 8.60 -30.22
CA GLY A 84 8.57 7.46 -30.46
C GLY A 84 8.28 6.71 -29.17
N ARG A 85 7.18 5.98 -29.19
CA ARG A 85 6.82 5.05 -28.11
C ARG A 85 8.00 4.11 -27.85
N LEU A 86 8.42 3.96 -26.60
CA LEU A 86 9.42 2.94 -26.27
C LEU A 86 8.78 1.58 -26.58
N GLY A 87 9.25 0.96 -27.67
CA GLY A 87 8.65 -0.23 -28.24
C GLY A 87 8.45 -1.35 -27.20
N THR A 88 7.25 -1.94 -27.25
CA THR A 88 6.71 -3.02 -26.42
C THR A 88 6.65 -2.75 -24.91
N PRO A 89 5.59 -3.17 -24.21
CA PRO A 89 4.42 -3.89 -24.71
C PRO A 89 3.26 -3.00 -25.18
N LEU A 90 3.33 -1.68 -25.03
CA LEU A 90 2.17 -0.79 -25.18
C LEU A 90 1.71 -0.51 -26.63
N VAL A 91 2.36 -1.06 -27.66
CA VAL A 91 2.05 -0.80 -29.08
C VAL A 91 0.62 -1.20 -29.46
N GLU A 92 0.03 -0.54 -30.47
CA GLU A 92 -1.36 -0.78 -30.88
C GLU A 92 -1.67 -2.25 -31.20
N ALA A 93 -0.73 -2.98 -31.81
CA ALA A 93 -0.88 -4.41 -32.13
C ALA A 93 -1.10 -5.32 -30.89
N ASN A 94 -0.69 -4.86 -29.70
CA ASN A 94 -0.84 -5.60 -28.44
C ASN A 94 -2.07 -5.17 -27.64
N ILE A 95 -2.75 -4.11 -28.06
CA ILE A 95 -3.93 -3.57 -27.38
C ILE A 95 -5.15 -4.31 -27.90
N ILE A 96 -5.75 -5.14 -27.05
CA ILE A 96 -6.98 -5.86 -27.40
C ILE A 96 -8.16 -4.87 -27.48
N THR A 97 -9.11 -5.16 -28.36
CA THR A 97 -10.41 -4.46 -28.40
C THR A 97 -11.48 -5.33 -27.75
N VAL A 98 -12.07 -4.84 -26.67
CA VAL A 98 -13.15 -5.44 -25.90
C VAL A 98 -14.47 -4.87 -26.39
N ALA A 99 -15.41 -5.74 -26.77
CA ALA A 99 -16.74 -5.32 -27.19
C ALA A 99 -17.57 -4.81 -26.01
N ALA A 100 -18.50 -3.88 -26.26
CA ALA A 100 -19.48 -3.42 -25.27
C ALA A 100 -20.16 -4.61 -24.56
N GLY A 101 -20.00 -4.68 -23.23
CA GLY A 101 -20.58 -5.73 -22.38
C GLY A 101 -19.82 -7.07 -22.35
N ALA A 102 -18.68 -7.18 -23.04
CA ALA A 102 -17.80 -8.35 -22.93
C ALA A 102 -16.95 -8.29 -21.65
N ALA A 103 -16.42 -9.45 -21.24
CA ALA A 103 -15.48 -9.53 -20.11
C ALA A 103 -14.19 -8.75 -20.44
N THR A 104 -13.79 -7.87 -19.54
CA THR A 104 -12.61 -7.01 -19.70
C THR A 104 -11.33 -7.80 -19.45
N GLY A 105 -10.24 -7.44 -20.14
CA GLY A 105 -8.96 -8.10 -19.96
C GLY A 105 -8.33 -7.71 -18.63
N TRP A 106 -8.43 -6.45 -18.21
CA TRP A 106 -7.81 -5.98 -16.96
C TRP A 106 -8.37 -6.66 -15.70
N GLU A 107 -9.63 -7.12 -15.69
CA GLU A 107 -10.21 -7.84 -14.55
C GLU A 107 -9.64 -9.26 -14.41
N GLN A 108 -9.06 -9.81 -15.47
CA GLN A 108 -8.52 -11.16 -15.46
C GLN A 108 -7.16 -11.20 -14.77
N THR A 109 -7.02 -12.06 -13.77
CA THR A 109 -5.72 -12.32 -13.11
C THR A 109 -4.63 -12.71 -14.12
N ALA A 110 -5.01 -13.44 -15.19
CA ALA A 110 -4.11 -13.88 -16.26
C ALA A 110 -3.36 -12.72 -16.94
N THR A 111 -3.99 -11.55 -17.09
CA THR A 111 -3.38 -10.33 -17.61
C THR A 111 -2.12 -9.96 -16.84
N TRP A 112 -2.21 -10.06 -15.53
CA TRP A 112 -1.22 -9.52 -14.62
C TRP A 112 -0.07 -10.48 -14.33
N ILE A 113 -0.34 -11.78 -14.36
CA ILE A 113 0.70 -12.81 -14.32
C ILE A 113 1.32 -13.09 -15.71
N GLY A 114 0.77 -12.50 -16.78
CA GLY A 114 1.37 -12.52 -18.12
C GLY A 114 1.00 -13.74 -18.98
N VAL A 115 -0.15 -14.37 -18.74
CA VAL A 115 -0.54 -15.64 -19.38
C VAL A 115 -1.88 -15.59 -20.11
N GLY A 116 -2.44 -14.41 -20.35
CA GLY A 116 -3.73 -14.25 -21.03
C GLY A 116 -4.38 -12.89 -20.81
N GLY A 117 -5.65 -12.75 -21.21
CA GLY A 117 -6.38 -11.48 -21.12
C GLY A 117 -5.70 -10.37 -21.92
N ALA A 118 -5.48 -9.22 -21.30
CA ALA A 118 -4.79 -8.08 -21.87
C ALA A 118 -3.27 -8.10 -21.60
N SER A 119 -2.67 -9.25 -21.27
CA SER A 119 -1.25 -9.33 -20.87
C SER A 119 -0.28 -8.80 -21.93
N ALA A 120 -0.65 -8.81 -23.21
CA ALA A 120 0.18 -8.34 -24.30
C ALA A 120 0.50 -6.84 -24.21
N SER A 121 -0.39 -6.03 -23.63
CA SER A 121 -0.20 -4.59 -23.39
C SER A 121 0.25 -4.27 -21.96
N LYS A 122 0.47 -5.29 -21.11
CA LYS A 122 0.89 -5.08 -19.71
C LYS A 122 2.30 -4.49 -19.66
N THR A 123 2.41 -3.23 -19.24
CA THR A 123 3.69 -2.54 -19.08
C THR A 123 4.07 -2.40 -17.62
N THR A 124 5.36 -2.63 -17.32
CA THR A 124 5.93 -2.32 -16.01
C THR A 124 6.61 -0.96 -16.09
N LEU A 125 6.31 -0.07 -15.13
CA LEU A 125 6.91 1.25 -15.07
C LEU A 125 8.43 1.12 -14.86
N PRO A 126 9.28 1.68 -15.75
CA PRO A 126 10.73 1.57 -15.58
C PRO A 126 11.18 2.17 -14.26
N GLN A 127 12.13 1.51 -13.58
CA GLN A 127 12.61 1.96 -12.27
C GLN A 127 13.14 3.40 -12.28
N LEU A 128 13.70 3.86 -13.41
CA LEU A 128 14.18 5.23 -13.59
C LEU A 128 13.10 6.31 -13.45
N GLN A 129 11.82 5.96 -13.66
CA GLN A 129 10.69 6.89 -13.54
C GLN A 129 10.28 7.14 -12.07
N ILE A 130 10.78 6.33 -11.14
CA ILE A 130 10.35 6.34 -9.72
C ILE A 130 11.56 6.50 -8.79
N LYS A 131 12.74 6.05 -9.22
CA LYS A 131 13.97 6.14 -8.45
C LYS A 131 14.50 7.57 -8.50
N SER A 132 14.63 8.20 -7.34
CA SER A 132 15.47 9.40 -7.18
C SER A 132 16.95 9.01 -7.16
N SER A 133 17.82 9.88 -7.67
CA SER A 133 19.28 9.76 -7.51
C SER A 133 19.70 9.73 -6.03
N ASP A 134 18.88 10.31 -5.16
CA ASP A 134 19.19 10.54 -3.75
C ASP A 134 18.72 9.39 -2.84
N SER A 135 18.12 8.33 -3.41
CA SER A 135 17.63 7.19 -2.65
C SER A 135 17.98 5.86 -3.31
N SER A 136 18.52 4.94 -2.50
CA SER A 136 18.72 3.54 -2.88
C SER A 136 17.44 2.71 -2.80
N PHE A 137 16.33 3.31 -2.38
CA PHE A 137 15.05 2.61 -2.20
C PHE A 137 14.55 2.03 -3.53
N LYS A 138 14.28 0.72 -3.54
CA LYS A 138 13.69 -0.01 -4.65
C LYS A 138 12.44 -0.74 -4.14
N PRO A 139 11.24 -0.45 -4.69
CA PRO A 139 10.05 -1.25 -4.39
C PRO A 139 10.27 -2.72 -4.74
N ASN A 140 9.77 -3.64 -3.91
CA ASN A 140 9.82 -5.08 -4.17
C ASN A 140 9.08 -5.47 -5.46
N LYS A 141 8.03 -4.71 -5.78
CA LYS A 141 7.25 -4.84 -7.01
C LYS A 141 7.14 -3.46 -7.64
N LEU A 142 7.56 -3.34 -8.90
CA LEU A 142 7.37 -2.11 -9.66
C LEU A 142 5.91 -1.96 -10.07
N PRO A 143 5.41 -0.72 -10.19
CA PRO A 143 4.07 -0.44 -10.66
C PRO A 143 3.87 -0.97 -12.08
N GLU A 144 2.65 -1.38 -12.37
CA GLU A 144 2.28 -1.95 -13.67
C GLU A 144 1.04 -1.26 -14.20
N CYS A 145 0.86 -1.25 -15.51
CA CYS A 145 -0.36 -0.82 -16.16
C CYS A 145 -0.72 -1.79 -17.29
N VAL A 146 -1.96 -1.73 -17.75
CA VAL A 146 -2.43 -2.41 -18.94
C VAL A 146 -3.35 -1.47 -19.70
N ALA A 147 -3.36 -1.59 -21.03
CA ALA A 147 -4.22 -0.80 -21.90
C ALA A 147 -5.05 -1.72 -22.79
N GLU A 148 -6.35 -1.43 -22.89
CA GLU A 148 -7.28 -2.10 -23.81
C GLU A 148 -8.18 -1.06 -24.47
N LYS A 149 -8.75 -1.37 -25.62
CA LYS A 149 -9.76 -0.56 -26.28
C LYS A 149 -11.14 -1.10 -25.95
N HIS A 150 -12.09 -0.23 -25.66
CA HIS A 150 -13.49 -0.61 -25.45
C HIS A 150 -14.33 -0.01 -26.55
N THR A 151 -15.17 -0.82 -27.19
CA THR A 151 -16.27 -0.28 -27.99
C THR A 151 -17.37 0.17 -27.04
N MET A 152 -17.75 1.43 -27.14
CA MET A 152 -18.84 2.02 -26.37
C MET A 152 -20.18 1.72 -27.06
N ALA A 153 -21.29 1.92 -26.35
CA ALA A 153 -22.64 1.62 -26.86
C ALA A 153 -23.05 2.47 -28.08
N ASP A 154 -22.39 3.61 -28.27
CA ASP A 154 -22.54 4.52 -29.42
C ASP A 154 -21.66 4.13 -30.63
N GLY A 155 -20.85 3.07 -30.51
CA GLY A 155 -19.92 2.61 -31.54
C GLY A 155 -18.55 3.31 -31.52
N ASN A 156 -18.34 4.28 -30.63
CA ASN A 156 -17.04 4.92 -30.46
C ASN A 156 -16.05 4.01 -29.73
N LEU A 157 -14.76 4.26 -29.92
CA LEU A 157 -13.70 3.56 -29.21
C LEU A 157 -13.18 4.42 -28.07
N ALA A 158 -12.82 3.80 -26.96
CA ALA A 158 -12.08 4.46 -25.89
C ALA A 158 -10.92 3.57 -25.43
N TYR A 159 -9.76 4.16 -25.16
CA TYR A 159 -8.73 3.46 -24.40
C TYR A 159 -9.16 3.38 -22.94
N VAL A 160 -9.14 2.18 -22.37
CA VAL A 160 -9.24 1.92 -20.95
C VAL A 160 -7.87 1.50 -20.45
N ILE A 161 -7.29 2.34 -19.59
CA ILE A 161 -5.97 2.15 -19.03
C ILE A 161 -6.14 1.85 -17.55
N THR A 162 -5.72 0.67 -17.13
CA THR A 162 -5.78 0.26 -15.73
C THR A 162 -4.37 0.17 -15.20
N ALA A 163 -4.07 0.94 -14.16
CA ALA A 163 -2.79 0.98 -13.49
C ALA A 163 -2.89 0.42 -12.07
N ARG A 164 -1.81 -0.18 -11.61
CA ARG A 164 -1.68 -0.72 -10.26
C ARG A 164 -0.38 -0.29 -9.61
N GLY A 165 -0.51 0.19 -8.39
CA GLY A 165 0.60 0.55 -7.52
C GLY A 165 0.65 -0.38 -6.31
N PHE A 166 1.86 -0.66 -5.85
CA PHE A 166 2.13 -1.65 -4.80
C PHE A 166 2.83 -0.97 -3.63
N SER A 167 2.42 -1.27 -2.40
CA SER A 167 3.14 -0.78 -1.23
C SER A 167 4.56 -1.40 -1.16
N PRO A 168 5.52 -0.76 -0.48
CA PRO A 168 6.88 -1.29 -0.31
C PRO A 168 6.97 -2.71 0.27
N ASP A 169 6.04 -3.04 1.16
CA ASP A 169 5.91 -4.32 1.85
C ASP A 169 5.03 -5.33 1.08
N TYR A 170 4.65 -5.00 -0.16
CA TYR A 170 3.86 -5.88 -1.02
C TYR A 170 4.58 -7.19 -1.29
N SER A 171 3.85 -8.29 -1.09
CA SER A 171 4.25 -9.62 -1.50
C SER A 171 3.06 -10.38 -2.09
N PHE A 172 3.37 -11.32 -2.97
CA PHE A 172 2.38 -12.09 -3.70
C PHE A 172 2.90 -13.49 -3.98
N ASP A 173 1.97 -14.42 -4.20
CA ASP A 173 2.28 -15.74 -4.72
C ASP A 173 2.46 -15.63 -6.25
N SER A 174 3.67 -15.93 -6.72
CA SER A 174 4.03 -15.84 -8.14
C SER A 174 3.26 -16.82 -9.03
N THR A 175 2.74 -17.90 -8.47
CA THR A 175 2.01 -18.94 -9.21
C THR A 175 0.55 -18.54 -9.42
N THR A 176 -0.08 -17.99 -8.39
CA THR A 176 -1.51 -17.62 -8.42
C THR A 176 -1.75 -16.15 -8.72
N GLY A 177 -0.73 -15.30 -8.60
CA GLY A 177 -0.84 -13.84 -8.72
C GLY A 177 -1.54 -13.16 -7.55
N LYS A 178 -1.91 -13.91 -6.50
CA LYS A 178 -2.66 -13.38 -5.35
C LYS A 178 -1.74 -12.66 -4.39
N THR A 179 -2.22 -11.54 -3.86
CA THR A 179 -1.56 -10.78 -2.79
C THR A 179 -1.52 -11.59 -1.49
N THR A 180 -0.36 -11.68 -0.87
CA THR A 180 -0.15 -12.36 0.42
C THR A 180 0.05 -11.36 1.56
N SER A 181 0.70 -10.21 1.30
CA SER A 181 0.84 -9.11 2.25
C SER A 181 0.98 -7.76 1.52
N GLY A 182 0.76 -6.67 2.25
CA GLY A 182 0.85 -5.29 1.76
C GLY A 182 -0.44 -4.80 1.12
N SER A 183 -0.34 -3.75 0.32
CA SER A 183 -1.47 -3.06 -0.31
C SER A 183 -1.28 -2.93 -1.81
N VAL A 184 -2.40 -3.05 -2.55
CA VAL A 184 -2.47 -2.76 -3.99
C VAL A 184 -3.54 -1.71 -4.21
N VAL A 185 -3.18 -0.63 -4.90
CA VAL A 185 -4.13 0.38 -5.35
C VAL A 185 -4.30 0.25 -6.86
N TRP A 186 -5.55 0.29 -7.30
CA TRP A 186 -5.93 0.21 -8.70
C TRP A 186 -6.53 1.54 -9.11
N LEU A 187 -6.07 2.07 -10.24
CA LEU A 187 -6.60 3.27 -10.86
C LEU A 187 -6.95 2.96 -12.30
N GLN A 188 -8.02 3.59 -12.80
CA GLN A 188 -8.46 3.43 -14.16
C GLN A 188 -8.69 4.79 -14.79
N SER A 189 -8.23 4.93 -16.04
CA SER A 189 -8.48 6.09 -16.90
C SER A 189 -9.16 5.63 -18.17
N THR A 190 -10.03 6.47 -18.71
CA THR A 190 -10.73 6.23 -19.97
C THR A 190 -10.54 7.44 -20.89
N ILE A 191 -9.95 7.20 -22.07
CA ILE A 191 -9.66 8.24 -23.07
C ILE A 191 -10.47 7.93 -24.32
N ASN A 192 -11.44 8.79 -24.64
CA ASN A 192 -12.25 8.65 -25.85
C ASN A 192 -11.41 8.92 -27.10
N LEU A 193 -11.57 8.06 -28.11
CA LEU A 193 -11.00 8.21 -29.44
C LEU A 193 -12.09 8.81 -30.32
N GLN A 194 -12.02 10.13 -30.53
CA GLN A 194 -12.90 10.88 -31.43
C GLN A 194 -12.22 11.14 -32.77
#